data_AF-A0AAN1WJ29-F1
#
_entry.id   AF-A0AAN1WJ29-F1
#
_cell.length_a   1.000
_cell.length_b   1.000
_cell.length_c   1.000
_cell.angle_alpha   90.00
_cell.angle_beta   90.00
_cell.angle_gamma   90.00
#
_symmetry.space_group_name_H-M   'P 1'
#
loop_
_entity.id
_entity.type
_entity.pdbx_description
1 polymer ?
#
loop_
_entity_poly.entity_id
_entity_poly.type
_entity_poly.pdbx_seq_one_letter_code
_entity_poly.pdbx_strand_id
1 'polypeptide(L)'
;MEIWPFCERFYGRKSVATLCLQLQDEYQLNVGLIIWLCWHQAHNRFVSRELFEQAKVLSDAVYDPLILPLRSIRKQVLTASLSEDRTIYQYVLSAEILMEKSVLLSLDESLTPQVEKMHGGTVFGLLDYFSLWEVQNAEQSARFLYANALSSFNE
;
A
#
# COMPACT_ATOMS: atom_id res chain seq x y z
N MET A 1 3.64 5.92 16.95
CA MET A 1 2.32 5.46 16.46
C MET A 1 2.56 4.19 15.66
N GLU A 2 1.64 3.23 15.64
CA GLU A 2 1.76 2.01 14.82
C GLU A 2 1.27 2.26 13.39
N ILE A 3 1.75 1.46 12.42
CA ILE A 3 1.41 1.65 11.01
C ILE A 3 -0.08 1.41 10.70
N TRP A 4 -0.76 0.50 11.42
CA TRP A 4 -2.15 0.17 11.14
C TRP A 4 -3.14 1.29 11.48
N PRO A 5 -3.11 1.91 12.68
CA PRO A 5 -3.93 3.10 12.96
C PRO A 5 -3.70 4.23 11.97
N PHE A 6 -2.48 4.38 11.44
CA PHE A 6 -2.21 5.33 10.38
C PHE A 6 -2.83 4.94 9.05
N CYS A 7 -2.69 3.67 8.65
CA CYS A 7 -3.35 3.13 7.47
C CYS A 7 -4.85 3.42 7.49
N GLU A 8 -5.51 3.20 8.64
CA GLU A 8 -6.94 3.48 8.80
C GLU A 8 -7.28 4.97 8.63
N ARG A 9 -6.48 5.88 9.20
CA ARG A 9 -6.72 7.33 9.04
C ARG A 9 -6.37 7.84 7.64
N PHE A 10 -5.27 7.35 7.07
CA PHE A 10 -4.80 7.74 5.75
C PHE A 10 -5.73 7.24 4.65
N TYR A 11 -6.03 5.94 4.65
CA TYR A 11 -6.89 5.30 3.66
C TYR A 11 -8.38 5.58 3.92
N GLY A 12 -8.78 5.91 5.14
CA GLY A 12 -10.14 6.34 5.47
C GLY A 12 -10.59 7.61 4.75
N ARG A 13 -9.65 8.39 4.21
CA ARG A 13 -9.93 9.55 3.36
C ARG A 13 -10.36 9.07 1.97
N LYS A 14 -11.60 9.38 1.59
CA LYS A 14 -12.19 8.98 0.30
C LYS A 14 -11.27 9.27 -0.90
N SER A 15 -10.66 10.44 -0.94
CA SER A 15 -9.77 10.84 -2.04
C SER A 15 -8.48 10.03 -2.10
N VAL A 16 -7.94 9.61 -0.95
CA VAL A 16 -6.78 8.71 -0.89
C VAL A 16 -7.18 7.32 -1.36
N ALA A 17 -8.28 6.77 -0.84
CA ALA A 17 -8.79 5.47 -1.26
C ALA A 17 -9.03 5.40 -2.77
N THR A 18 -9.66 6.43 -3.35
CA THR A 18 -9.90 6.51 -4.80
C THR A 18 -8.60 6.45 -5.59
N LEU A 19 -7.60 7.26 -5.25
CA LEU A 19 -6.32 7.24 -5.98
C LEU A 19 -5.57 5.91 -5.81
N CYS A 20 -5.52 5.36 -4.59
CA CYS A 20 -4.89 4.07 -4.35
C CYS A 20 -5.57 2.93 -5.15
N LEU A 21 -6.91 2.93 -5.23
CA LEU A 21 -7.65 1.97 -6.04
C LEU A 21 -7.37 2.13 -7.53
N GLN A 22 -7.28 3.35 -8.05
CA GLN A 22 -6.89 3.60 -9.44
C GLN A 22 -5.49 3.05 -9.72
N LEU A 23 -4.52 3.38 -8.86
CA LEU A 23 -3.14 2.90 -8.96
C LEU A 23 -3.05 1.36 -8.90
N GLN A 24 -3.85 0.75 -8.04
CA GLN A 24 -3.96 -0.70 -7.91
C GLN A 24 -4.58 -1.35 -9.16
N ASP A 25 -5.63 -0.76 -9.72
CA ASP A 25 -6.34 -1.36 -10.85
C ASP A 25 -5.58 -1.18 -12.17
N GLU A 26 -5.02 0.01 -12.42
CA GLU A 26 -4.33 0.35 -13.68
C GLU A 26 -2.90 -0.20 -13.73
N TYR A 27 -2.18 -0.18 -12.61
CA TYR A 27 -0.75 -0.50 -12.56
C TYR A 27 -0.43 -1.72 -11.69
N GLN A 28 -1.43 -2.36 -11.08
CA GLN A 28 -1.25 -3.46 -10.12
C GLN A 28 -0.33 -3.10 -8.95
N LEU A 29 -0.23 -1.81 -8.60
CA LEU A 29 0.61 -1.39 -7.49
C LEU A 29 0.14 -1.98 -6.17
N ASN A 30 1.12 -2.27 -5.32
CA ASN A 30 0.88 -2.73 -3.96
C ASN A 30 0.59 -1.52 -3.07
N VAL A 31 -0.69 -1.35 -2.71
CA VAL A 31 -1.16 -0.26 -1.85
C VAL A 31 -0.48 -0.31 -0.48
N GLY A 32 -0.14 -1.49 0.04
CA GLY A 32 0.61 -1.63 1.28
C GLY A 32 2.00 -0.99 1.20
N LEU A 33 2.73 -1.16 0.11
CA LEU A 33 4.02 -0.50 -0.10
C LEU A 33 3.89 1.02 -0.24
N ILE A 34 2.83 1.49 -0.91
CA ILE A 34 2.51 2.93 -0.99
C ILE A 34 2.32 3.51 0.42
N ILE A 35 1.50 2.86 1.24
CA ILE A 35 1.22 3.28 2.61
C ILE A 35 2.49 3.23 3.46
N TRP A 36 3.31 2.19 3.32
CA TRP A 36 4.56 2.04 4.06
C TRP A 36 5.57 3.14 3.73
N LEU A 37 5.73 3.49 2.45
CA LEU A 37 6.56 4.62 2.03
C LEU A 37 6.02 5.96 2.56
N CYS A 38 4.71 6.20 2.45
CA CYS A 38 4.05 7.39 3.01
C CYS A 38 4.30 7.52 4.51
N TRP A 39 4.17 6.40 5.23
CA TRP A 39 4.32 6.32 6.66
C TRP A 39 5.71 6.73 7.14
N HIS A 40 6.75 6.15 6.53
CA HIS A 40 8.14 6.50 6.86
C HIS A 40 8.46 7.94 6.51
N GLN A 41 8.03 8.40 5.33
CA GLN A 41 8.28 9.77 4.92
C GLN A 41 7.58 10.79 5.84
N ALA A 42 6.37 10.48 6.34
CA ALA A 42 5.67 11.32 7.31
C ALA A 42 6.39 11.38 8.68
N HIS A 43 7.13 10.33 9.04
CA HIS A 43 7.99 10.28 10.23
C HIS A 43 9.38 10.89 10.01
N ASN A 44 9.64 11.49 8.84
CA ASN A 44 10.98 11.93 8.42
C ASN A 44 12.03 10.79 8.46
N ARG A 45 11.59 9.56 8.16
CA ARG A 45 12.45 8.38 8.05
C ARG A 45 12.77 8.13 6.58
N PHE A 46 14.01 7.75 6.31
CA PHE A 46 14.50 7.56 4.95
C PHE A 46 14.66 6.07 4.64
N VAL A 47 13.86 5.61 3.69
CA VAL A 47 13.99 4.26 3.11
C VAL A 47 15.06 4.32 2.02
N SER A 48 16.03 3.40 2.00
CA SER A 48 16.93 3.26 0.85
C SER A 48 16.33 2.34 -0.20
N ARG A 49 16.91 2.39 -1.41
CA ARG A 49 16.54 1.48 -2.49
C ARG A 49 16.70 0.02 -2.08
N GLU A 50 17.78 -0.36 -1.42
CA GLU A 50 18.04 -1.75 -1.01
C GLU A 50 17.00 -2.25 -0.02
N LEU A 51 16.59 -1.39 0.92
CA LEU A 51 15.57 -1.73 1.90
C LEU A 51 14.18 -1.81 1.24
N PHE A 52 13.90 -0.92 0.28
CA PHE A 52 12.69 -0.99 -0.51
C PHE A 52 12.62 -2.28 -1.35
N GLU A 53 13.71 -2.71 -1.98
CA GLU A 53 13.74 -3.97 -2.72
C GLU A 53 13.49 -5.17 -1.79
N GLN A 54 14.01 -5.16 -0.56
CA GLN A 54 13.69 -6.18 0.45
C GLN A 54 12.19 -6.16 0.80
N ALA A 55 11.62 -4.96 1.03
CA ALA A 55 10.20 -4.78 1.30
C ALA A 55 9.34 -5.33 0.16
N LYS A 56 9.71 -5.04 -1.08
CA LYS A 56 9.07 -5.54 -2.29
C LYS A 56 9.14 -7.06 -2.39
N VAL A 57 10.31 -7.67 -2.19
CA VAL A 57 10.47 -9.12 -2.23
C VAL A 57 9.60 -9.80 -1.17
N LEU A 58 9.60 -9.28 0.07
CA LEU A 58 8.76 -9.81 1.15
C LEU A 58 7.28 -9.69 0.84
N SER A 59 6.85 -8.56 0.27
CA SER A 59 5.44 -8.37 -0.09
C SER A 59 5.02 -9.28 -1.24
N ASP A 60 5.82 -9.36 -2.30
CA ASP A 60 5.49 -10.07 -3.53
C ASP A 60 5.41 -11.59 -3.33
N ALA A 61 6.20 -12.13 -2.40
CA ALA A 61 6.13 -13.53 -1.99
C ALA A 61 4.73 -13.97 -1.51
N VAL A 62 3.91 -13.02 -1.04
CA VAL A 62 2.50 -13.24 -0.66
C VAL A 62 1.56 -12.65 -1.71
N TYR A 63 1.88 -11.47 -2.25
CA TYR A 63 1.01 -10.74 -3.17
C TYR A 63 0.70 -11.54 -4.43
N ASP A 64 1.73 -12.07 -5.08
CA ASP A 64 1.61 -12.77 -6.36
C ASP A 64 0.83 -14.10 -6.25
N PRO A 65 1.15 -15.01 -5.31
CA PRO A 65 0.47 -16.30 -5.23
C PRO A 65 -0.88 -16.27 -4.51
N LEU A 66 -1.18 -15.25 -3.70
CA LEU A 66 -2.37 -15.25 -2.84
C LEU A 66 -3.30 -14.04 -3.04
N ILE A 67 -2.77 -12.81 -2.96
CA ILE A 67 -3.60 -11.60 -3.00
C ILE A 67 -4.11 -11.31 -4.42
N LEU A 68 -3.27 -11.42 -5.45
CA LEU A 68 -3.70 -11.21 -6.84
C LEU A 68 -4.79 -12.22 -7.27
N PRO A 69 -4.68 -13.54 -6.95
CA PRO A 69 -5.78 -14.48 -7.17
C PRO A 69 -7.07 -14.12 -6.42
N LEU A 70 -6.98 -13.73 -5.14
CA LEU A 70 -8.17 -13.31 -4.37
C LEU A 70 -8.83 -12.07 -4.97
N ARG A 71 -8.04 -11.11 -5.43
CA ARG A 71 -8.52 -9.91 -6.11
C ARG A 71 -9.23 -10.25 -7.41
N SER A 72 -8.70 -11.21 -8.18
CA SER A 72 -9.37 -11.74 -9.37
C SER A 72 -10.70 -12.41 -9.03
N ILE A 73 -10.73 -13.26 -7.99
CA ILE A 73 -11.96 -13.90 -7.50
C ILE A 73 -12.97 -12.84 -7.06
N ARG A 74 -12.55 -11.80 -6.33
CA ARG A 74 -13.44 -10.70 -5.91
C ARG A 74 -14.07 -9.99 -7.11
N LYS A 75 -13.28 -9.68 -8.14
CA LYS A 75 -13.78 -9.07 -9.38
C LYS A 75 -14.79 -10.00 -10.08
N GLN A 76 -14.48 -11.29 -10.17
CA GLN A 76 -15.39 -12.28 -10.74
C GLN A 76 -16.70 -12.40 -9.96
N VAL A 77 -16.65 -12.47 -8.63
CA VAL A 77 -17.83 -12.50 -7.76
C VAL A 77 -18.69 -11.24 -7.91
N LEU A 78 -18.07 -10.07 -8.06
CA LEU A 78 -18.80 -8.82 -8.30
C LEU A 78 -19.56 -8.82 -9.63
N THR A 79 -18.97 -9.42 -10.67
CA THR A 79 -19.58 -9.51 -12.01
C THR A 79 -20.55 -10.67 -12.16
N ALA A 80 -20.39 -11.72 -11.35
CA ALA A 80 -21.26 -12.87 -11.40
C ALA A 80 -22.61 -12.48 -10.77
N SER A 81 -23.72 -12.74 -11.46
CA SER A 81 -25.08 -12.52 -10.95
C SER A 81 -25.45 -13.56 -9.87
N LEU A 82 -24.56 -13.78 -8.91
CA LEU A 82 -24.72 -14.69 -7.79
C LEU A 82 -25.58 -13.97 -6.73
N SER A 83 -26.90 -13.97 -6.94
CA SER A 83 -27.94 -13.41 -6.06
C SER A 83 -27.88 -11.89 -5.83
N GLU A 84 -28.98 -11.29 -5.36
CA GLU A 84 -29.02 -9.87 -4.95
C GLU A 84 -28.13 -9.60 -3.73
N ASP A 85 -27.80 -10.64 -2.97
CA ASP A 85 -27.03 -10.57 -1.75
C ASP A 85 -25.52 -10.55 -2.04
N ARG A 86 -24.87 -9.43 -1.69
CA ARG A 86 -23.43 -9.21 -1.86
C ARG A 86 -22.59 -9.84 -0.75
N THR A 87 -23.15 -10.73 0.07
CA THR A 87 -22.46 -11.36 1.19
C THR A 87 -21.16 -12.08 0.77
N ILE A 88 -21.17 -12.84 -0.32
CA ILE A 88 -19.95 -13.52 -0.80
C ILE A 88 -18.86 -12.52 -1.20
N TYR A 89 -19.25 -11.44 -1.90
CA TYR A 89 -18.32 -10.36 -2.24
C TYR A 89 -17.68 -9.76 -0.99
N GLN A 90 -18.47 -9.51 0.06
CA GLN A 90 -17.98 -8.94 1.33
C GLN A 90 -17.00 -9.88 2.04
N TYR A 91 -17.24 -11.19 2.04
CA TYR A 91 -16.31 -12.16 2.63
C TYR A 91 -14.98 -12.21 1.87
N VAL A 92 -15.01 -12.24 0.53
CA VAL A 92 -13.78 -12.23 -0.28
C VAL A 92 -13.00 -10.93 -0.09
N LEU A 93 -13.69 -9.78 -0.09
CA LEU A 93 -13.08 -8.48 0.18
C LEU A 93 -12.44 -8.43 1.58
N SER A 94 -13.12 -8.96 2.60
CA SER A 94 -12.59 -9.01 3.97
C SER A 94 -11.33 -9.88 4.06
N ALA A 95 -11.31 -11.01 3.35
CA ALA A 95 -10.12 -11.87 3.29
C ALA A 95 -8.94 -11.18 2.60
N GLU A 96 -9.18 -10.48 1.48
CA GLU A 96 -8.14 -9.68 0.79
C GLU A 96 -7.55 -8.61 1.71
N ILE A 97 -8.40 -7.79 2.35
CA ILE A 97 -7.95 -6.73 3.26
C ILE A 97 -7.18 -7.30 4.45
N LEU A 98 -7.61 -8.44 5.02
CA LEU A 98 -6.94 -9.06 6.15
C LEU A 98 -5.55 -9.59 5.77
N MET A 99 -5.40 -10.13 4.55
CA MET A 99 -4.08 -10.54 4.04
C MET A 99 -3.17 -9.34 3.81
N GLU A 100 -3.66 -8.28 3.16
CA GLU A 100 -2.89 -7.05 2.95
C GLU A 100 -2.45 -6.42 4.26
N LYS A 101 -3.34 -6.38 5.26
CA LYS A 101 -3.01 -5.96 6.63
C LYS A 101 -1.89 -6.80 7.23
N SER A 102 -1.99 -8.12 7.14
CA SER A 102 -1.00 -9.04 7.72
C SER A 102 0.37 -8.84 7.07
N VAL A 103 0.43 -8.71 5.74
CA VAL A 103 1.67 -8.42 5.01
C VAL A 103 2.26 -7.09 5.44
N LEU A 104 1.44 -6.03 5.52
CA LEU A 104 1.91 -4.69 5.93
C LEU A 104 2.50 -4.70 7.34
N LEU A 105 1.85 -5.38 8.29
CA LEU A 105 2.32 -5.50 9.67
C LEU A 105 3.62 -6.29 9.76
N SER A 106 3.73 -7.43 9.07
CA SER A 106 4.96 -8.23 9.04
C SER A 106 6.14 -7.48 8.40
N LEU A 107 5.86 -6.68 7.37
CA LEU A 107 6.86 -5.86 6.69
C LEU A 107 7.35 -4.73 7.62
N ASP A 108 6.44 -4.03 8.29
CA ASP A 108 6.78 -2.98 9.27
C ASP A 108 7.63 -3.56 10.42
N GLU A 109 7.21 -4.68 11.01
CA GLU A 109 7.94 -5.34 12.11
C GLU A 109 9.36 -5.75 11.69
N SER A 110 9.53 -6.28 10.47
CA SER A 110 10.80 -6.80 9.99
C SER A 110 11.79 -5.72 9.55
N LEU A 111 11.30 -4.62 8.97
CA LEU A 111 12.13 -3.66 8.23
C LEU A 111 12.22 -2.29 8.88
N THR A 112 11.23 -1.84 9.64
CA THR A 112 11.26 -0.52 10.30
C THR A 112 12.47 -0.32 11.24
N PRO A 113 12.92 -1.33 12.01
CA PRO A 113 14.15 -1.21 12.81
C PRO A 113 15.42 -0.96 11.99
N GLN A 114 15.42 -1.26 10.68
CA GLN A 114 16.54 -1.00 9.78
C GLN A 114 16.50 0.43 9.22
N VAL A 115 15.29 0.95 8.97
CA VAL A 115 15.09 2.34 8.50
C VAL A 115 15.67 3.35 9.50
N GLU A 116 15.40 3.15 10.80
CA GLU A 116 15.82 4.09 11.86
C GLU A 116 17.35 4.18 12.05
N LYS A 117 18.09 3.14 11.63
CA LYS A 117 19.55 3.07 11.78
C LYS A 117 20.31 3.71 10.62
N MET A 118 19.64 4.01 9.51
CA MET A 118 20.26 4.58 8.33
C MET A 118 20.30 6.10 8.44
N HIS A 119 21.50 6.68 8.36
CA HIS A 119 21.71 8.12 8.26
C HIS A 119 22.56 8.40 7.01
N GLY A 120 22.04 9.20 6.06
CA GLY A 120 22.82 9.74 4.95
C GLY A 120 22.90 8.93 3.64
N GLY A 121 21.94 8.06 3.35
CA GLY A 121 21.86 7.31 2.08
C GLY A 121 20.94 7.94 1.02
N THR A 122 20.97 7.40 -0.19
CA THR A 122 20.02 7.75 -1.28
C THR A 122 18.60 7.41 -0.83
N VAL A 123 17.74 8.43 -0.78
CA VAL A 123 16.35 8.29 -0.36
C VAL A 123 15.55 7.66 -1.50
N PHE A 124 14.78 6.63 -1.18
CA PHE A 124 13.79 6.03 -2.07
C PHE A 124 12.39 6.38 -1.58
N GLY A 125 11.62 7.08 -2.42
CA GLY A 125 10.28 7.55 -2.09
C GLY A 125 9.20 7.05 -3.04
N LEU A 126 8.00 7.58 -2.87
CA LEU A 126 6.85 7.26 -3.74
C LEU A 126 7.10 7.59 -5.20
N LEU A 127 7.80 8.68 -5.48
CA LEU A 127 8.09 9.08 -6.87
C LEU A 127 8.99 8.06 -7.55
N ASP A 128 9.99 7.53 -6.84
CA ASP A 128 10.86 6.46 -7.35
C ASP A 128 10.05 5.19 -7.61
N TYR A 129 9.18 4.82 -6.66
CA TYR A 129 8.31 3.66 -6.82
C TYR A 129 7.39 3.81 -8.04
N PHE A 130 6.72 4.94 -8.20
CA PHE A 130 5.83 5.19 -9.33
C PHE A 130 6.57 5.26 -10.67
N SER A 131 7.83 5.71 -10.66
CA SER A 131 8.68 5.72 -11.86
C SER A 131 9.04 4.30 -12.32
N LEU A 132 9.18 3.33 -11.42
CA LEU A 132 9.43 1.92 -11.77
C LEU A 132 8.29 1.29 -12.57
N TRP A 133 7.07 1.82 -12.43
CA TRP A 133 5.86 1.31 -13.08
C TRP A 133 5.30 2.26 -14.14
N GLU A 134 6.07 3.29 -14.51
CA GLU A 134 5.70 4.30 -15.51
C GLU A 134 4.31 4.92 -15.28
N VAL A 135 3.98 5.17 -14.02
CA VAL A 135 2.68 5.74 -13.62
C VAL A 135 2.48 7.11 -14.24
N GLN A 136 1.32 7.31 -14.87
CA GLN A 136 0.94 8.61 -15.40
C GLN A 136 0.74 9.61 -14.26
N ASN A 137 1.24 10.84 -14.44
CA ASN A 137 1.20 11.88 -13.41
C ASN A 137 1.85 11.47 -12.07
N ALA A 138 2.88 10.61 -12.10
CA ALA A 138 3.58 10.09 -10.92
C ALA A 138 3.92 11.18 -9.88
N GLU A 139 4.44 12.32 -10.31
CA GLU A 139 4.81 13.44 -9.42
C GLU A 139 3.58 14.03 -8.70
N GLN A 140 2.47 14.23 -9.41
CA GLN A 140 1.24 14.75 -8.83
C GLN A 140 0.63 13.75 -7.84
N SER A 141 0.57 12.47 -8.22
CA SER A 141 0.06 11.40 -7.37
C SER A 141 0.90 11.23 -6.10
N ALA A 142 2.23 11.24 -6.23
CA ALA A 142 3.15 11.14 -5.09
C ALA A 142 3.00 12.33 -4.13
N ARG A 143 2.96 13.57 -4.66
CA ARG A 143 2.73 14.77 -3.85
C ARG A 143 1.40 14.73 -3.11
N PHE A 144 0.33 14.31 -3.80
CA PHE A 144 -1.00 14.23 -3.22
C PHE A 144 -1.05 13.23 -2.05
N LEU A 145 -0.50 12.02 -2.24
CA LEU A 145 -0.46 10.99 -1.21
C LEU A 145 0.40 11.45 -0.03
N TYR A 146 1.56 12.06 -0.29
CA TYR A 146 2.43 12.56 0.77
C TYR A 146 1.78 13.67 1.60
N ALA A 147 1.11 14.65 0.98
CA ALA A 147 0.40 15.70 1.70
C ALA A 147 -0.70 15.15 2.62
N ASN A 148 -1.42 14.12 2.16
CA ASN A 148 -2.41 13.43 2.98
C ASN A 148 -1.78 12.61 4.11
N ALA A 149 -0.63 11.97 3.86
CA ALA A 149 0.11 11.22 4.87
C ALA A 149 0.55 12.12 6.04
N LEU A 150 1.11 13.30 5.73
CA LEU A 150 1.48 14.29 6.75
C LEU A 150 0.27 14.76 7.57
N SER A 151 -0.86 14.99 6.91
CA SER A 151 -2.09 15.40 7.59
C SER A 151 -2.61 14.30 8.53
N SER A 152 -2.60 13.04 8.09
CA SER A 152 -3.01 11.88 8.91
C SER A 152 -2.05 11.56 10.05
N PHE A 153 -0.81 12.02 9.98
CA PHE A 153 0.16 11.90 11.06
C PHE A 153 -0.07 12.94 12.17
N ASN A 154 -0.52 14.15 11.81
CA ASN A 154 -0.75 15.26 12.75
C ASN A 154 -2.13 15.23 13.43
N GLU A 155 -3.04 14.38 12.96
CA GLU A 155 -4.37 14.08 13.52
C GLU A 155 -4.31 12.91 14.54
#